data_AF-A0A819IEK0-F1
#
_entry.id   AF-A0A819IEK0-F1
#
_cell.length_a   1.000
_cell.length_b   1.000
_cell.length_c   1.000
_cell.angle_alpha   90.00
_cell.angle_beta   90.00
_cell.angle_gamma   90.00
#
_symmetry.space_group_name_H-M   'P 1'
#
loop_
_entity.id
_entity.type
_entity.pdbx_description
1 polymer ?
#
loop_
_entity_poly.entity_id
_entity_poly.type
_entity_poly.pdbx_seq_one_letter_code
_entity_poly.pdbx_strand_id
1 'polypeptide(L)'
;MEAVQSKFAGMSNHLGIFKEPRGLIRVFQVIFAILAIATACNGRSSVALNVGGVTNAVTTTWSYPYKLANTAVIRTSDRAVLSSISTGNDPESAAEFFVFTGSTSLILSLAFILLYVFMHEQYINKDLYPVIDFTITMIWTIFWIAGSSAWAQAVTSIRTQTAWENIRQRSGLCLTTPCSYSVSGNYANIIVSVIFGYLNFILWAGSTWFVFKETRFFKGRTLPQQPQPQPNTYSDIGSPTMPQPSYIRSPGQ
;
A
#
# COMPACT_ATOMS: atom_id res chain seq x y z
N MET A 1 12.64 31.07 10.98
CA MET A 1 13.50 30.19 10.14
C MET A 1 14.46 29.36 11.00
N GLU A 2 14.99 29.88 12.10
CA GLU A 2 15.91 29.16 12.99
C GLU A 2 15.29 27.94 13.70
N ALA A 3 14.03 28.01 14.13
CA ALA A 3 13.33 26.85 14.70
C ALA A 3 13.11 25.70 13.69
N VAL A 4 13.06 26.00 12.40
CA VAL A 4 12.96 24.99 11.33
C VAL A 4 14.35 24.38 11.11
N GLN A 5 15.41 25.19 11.05
CA GLN A 5 16.78 24.68 10.91
C GLN A 5 17.25 23.86 12.13
N SER A 6 16.86 24.25 13.35
CA SER A 6 17.10 23.46 14.57
C SER A 6 16.42 22.08 14.50
N LYS A 7 15.19 21.99 13.99
CA LYS A 7 14.50 20.71 13.77
C LYS A 7 15.13 19.87 12.66
N PHE A 8 15.62 20.50 11.59
CA PHE A 8 16.37 19.82 10.53
C PHE A 8 17.76 19.34 10.99
N ALA A 9 18.44 20.08 11.87
CA ALA A 9 19.71 19.68 12.47
C ALA A 9 19.54 18.54 13.51
N GLY A 10 18.39 18.47 14.20
CA GLY A 10 18.03 17.29 14.99
C GLY A 10 17.76 16.03 14.15
N MET A 11 17.35 16.21 12.89
CA MET A 11 17.01 15.12 11.97
C MET A 11 18.24 14.31 11.53
N SER A 12 19.43 14.91 11.44
CA SER A 12 20.67 14.18 11.13
C SER A 12 21.07 13.20 12.25
N ASN A 13 20.74 13.52 13.50
CA ASN A 13 21.02 12.67 14.66
C ASN A 13 19.94 11.59 14.87
N HIS A 14 18.80 11.68 14.19
CA HIS A 14 17.67 10.74 14.26
C HIS A 14 17.58 9.78 13.06
N LEU A 15 18.58 9.74 12.16
CA LEU A 15 18.61 8.78 11.04
C LEU A 15 18.69 7.30 11.48
N GLY A 16 18.91 7.03 12.78
CA GLY A 16 18.75 5.71 13.39
C GLY A 16 17.33 5.13 13.26
N ILE A 17 16.31 5.97 13.05
CA ILE A 17 14.91 5.54 12.83
C ILE A 17 14.68 4.88 11.47
N PHE A 18 15.47 5.21 10.44
CA PHE A 18 15.44 4.44 9.19
C PHE A 18 16.17 3.09 9.33
N LYS A 19 16.96 2.92 10.38
CA LYS A 19 17.58 1.64 10.76
C LYS A 19 16.61 0.72 11.51
N GLU A 20 15.52 1.26 12.06
CA GLU A 20 14.42 0.44 12.55
C GLU A 20 13.67 -0.18 11.37
N PRO A 21 13.36 -1.49 11.42
CA PRO A 21 12.74 -2.21 10.30
C PRO A 21 11.41 -1.58 9.85
N ARG A 22 10.73 -0.87 10.76
CA ARG A 22 9.45 -0.21 10.53
C ARG A 22 9.52 1.01 9.62
N GLY A 23 10.53 1.88 9.80
CA GLY A 23 10.71 3.07 8.97
C GLY A 23 11.06 2.71 7.53
N LEU A 24 11.90 1.70 7.34
CA LEU A 24 12.32 1.20 6.03
C LEU A 24 11.14 0.64 5.21
N ILE A 25 10.24 -0.12 5.85
CA ILE A 25 9.04 -0.66 5.17
C ILE A 25 8.16 0.46 4.62
N ARG A 26 7.99 1.58 5.36
CA ARG A 26 7.18 2.73 4.88
C ARG A 26 7.79 3.38 3.65
N VAL A 27 9.12 3.44 3.54
CA VAL A 27 9.81 3.96 2.34
C VAL A 27 9.53 3.06 1.14
N PHE A 28 9.66 1.74 1.30
CA PHE A 28 9.34 0.81 0.21
C PHE A 28 7.85 0.86 -0.18
N GLN A 29 6.93 1.03 0.76
CA GLN A 29 5.49 1.20 0.47
C GLN A 29 5.23 2.41 -0.43
N VAL A 30 5.91 3.54 -0.18
CA VAL A 30 5.80 4.74 -1.03
C VAL A 30 6.34 4.46 -2.44
N ILE A 31 7.52 3.85 -2.55
CA ILE A 31 8.14 3.54 -3.85
C ILE A 31 7.24 2.62 -4.68
N PHE A 32 6.78 1.50 -4.11
CA PHE A 32 5.94 0.57 -4.86
C PHE A 32 4.53 1.11 -5.12
N ALA A 33 3.98 1.96 -4.25
CA ALA A 33 2.74 2.68 -4.55
C ALA A 33 2.89 3.57 -5.79
N ILE A 34 3.99 4.33 -5.89
CA ILE A 34 4.27 5.17 -7.06
C ILE A 34 4.41 4.30 -8.32
N LEU A 35 5.19 3.22 -8.25
CA LEU A 35 5.39 2.32 -9.38
C LEU A 35 4.07 1.69 -9.83
N ALA A 36 3.22 1.25 -8.90
CA ALA A 36 1.91 0.69 -9.19
C ALA A 36 1.00 1.71 -9.92
N ILE A 37 0.88 2.92 -9.39
CA ILE A 37 0.01 3.96 -9.98
C ILE A 37 0.57 4.44 -11.32
N ALA A 38 1.88 4.69 -11.41
CA ALA A 38 2.51 5.19 -12.63
C ALA A 38 2.35 4.19 -13.79
N THR A 39 2.57 2.90 -13.52
CA THR A 39 2.41 1.85 -14.54
C THR A 39 0.93 1.59 -14.88
N ALA A 40 0.01 1.73 -13.91
CA ALA A 40 -1.43 1.65 -14.16
C ALA A 40 -1.94 2.82 -15.01
N CYS A 41 -1.43 4.04 -14.82
CA CYS A 41 -1.81 5.20 -15.62
C CYS A 41 -1.14 5.21 -17.01
N ASN A 42 0.09 4.70 -17.11
CA ASN A 42 0.89 4.69 -18.34
C ASN A 42 0.69 3.41 -19.19
N GLY A 43 -0.54 2.87 -19.24
CA GLY A 43 -0.89 1.66 -19.98
C GLY A 43 -1.57 1.90 -21.33
N ARG A 44 -1.34 3.07 -21.97
CA ARG A 44 -2.02 3.43 -23.22
C ARG A 44 -1.82 2.33 -24.25
N SER A 45 -2.93 1.79 -24.75
CA SER A 45 -2.94 0.74 -25.75
C SER A 45 -3.94 1.08 -26.84
N SER A 46 -3.61 0.67 -28.05
CA SER A 46 -4.47 0.88 -29.19
C SER A 46 -4.51 -0.34 -30.09
N VAL A 47 -5.70 -0.60 -30.62
CA VAL A 47 -5.96 -1.65 -31.59
C VAL A 47 -6.45 -1.00 -32.86
N ALA A 48 -5.86 -1.40 -33.98
CA ALA A 48 -6.28 -0.99 -35.30
C ALA A 48 -6.61 -2.22 -36.16
N LEU A 49 -7.78 -2.19 -36.78
CA LEU A 49 -8.27 -3.17 -37.74
C LEU A 49 -8.18 -2.58 -39.14
N ASN A 50 -7.59 -3.34 -40.06
CA ASN A 50 -7.63 -3.03 -41.48
C ASN A 50 -8.60 -3.99 -42.16
N VAL A 51 -9.50 -3.46 -42.99
CA VAL A 51 -10.56 -4.23 -43.66
C VAL A 51 -10.47 -3.96 -45.16
N GLY A 52 -10.31 -5.02 -45.97
CA GLY A 52 -10.45 -4.91 -47.44
C GLY A 52 -9.54 -3.86 -48.11
N GLY A 53 -8.34 -3.63 -47.56
CA GLY A 53 -7.39 -2.61 -48.07
C GLY A 53 -7.54 -1.21 -47.47
N VAL A 54 -8.58 -0.95 -46.67
CA VAL A 54 -8.70 0.28 -45.87
C VAL A 54 -7.87 0.12 -44.59
N THR A 55 -6.85 0.95 -44.44
CA THR A 55 -6.04 1.01 -43.22
C THR A 55 -6.79 1.77 -42.13
N ASN A 56 -6.72 1.29 -40.89
CA ASN A 56 -7.38 1.90 -39.72
C ASN A 56 -8.92 2.02 -39.86
N ALA A 57 -9.55 1.03 -40.47
CA ALA A 57 -11.01 0.96 -40.58
C ALA A 57 -11.69 0.89 -39.20
N VAL A 58 -11.02 0.36 -38.18
CA VAL A 58 -11.42 0.55 -36.78
C VAL A 58 -10.18 0.90 -35.97
N THR A 59 -10.20 2.01 -35.24
CA THR A 59 -9.13 2.34 -34.28
C THR A 59 -9.75 2.57 -32.92
N THR A 60 -9.26 1.82 -31.94
CA THR A 60 -9.70 1.90 -30.55
C THR A 60 -8.48 2.17 -29.69
N THR A 61 -8.40 3.36 -29.11
CA THR A 61 -7.36 3.74 -28.14
C THR A 61 -7.96 3.80 -26.76
N TRP A 62 -7.34 3.16 -25.77
CA TRP A 62 -7.75 3.30 -24.38
C TRP A 62 -6.53 3.59 -23.49
N SER A 63 -6.78 4.40 -22.48
CA SER A 63 -5.86 4.83 -21.41
C SER A 63 -6.67 4.95 -20.14
N TYR A 64 -6.03 5.12 -18.97
CA TYR A 64 -6.72 5.39 -17.72
C TYR A 64 -7.82 6.47 -17.90
N PRO A 65 -9.07 6.25 -17.45
CA PRO A 65 -9.56 5.14 -16.62
C PRO A 65 -10.10 3.93 -17.41
N TYR A 66 -9.55 3.61 -18.58
CA TYR A 66 -9.81 2.40 -19.37
C TYR A 66 -11.27 2.26 -19.86
N LYS A 67 -11.86 3.34 -20.37
CA LYS A 67 -13.22 3.36 -20.96
C LYS A 67 -13.28 2.61 -22.30
N LEU A 68 -13.71 1.35 -22.28
CA LEU A 68 -13.90 0.53 -23.50
C LEU A 68 -15.23 0.82 -24.21
N ALA A 69 -16.22 1.38 -23.52
CA ALA A 69 -17.55 1.65 -24.09
C ALA A 69 -17.56 2.71 -25.21
N ASN A 70 -16.60 3.65 -25.23
CA ASN A 70 -16.64 4.83 -26.09
C ASN A 70 -15.56 4.87 -27.18
N THR A 71 -14.85 3.77 -27.44
CA THR A 71 -13.56 3.85 -28.14
C THR A 71 -13.52 3.23 -29.53
N ALA A 72 -14.56 2.52 -30.02
CA ALA A 72 -14.53 1.98 -31.38
C ALA A 72 -15.17 2.94 -32.40
N VAL A 73 -14.33 3.54 -33.24
CA VAL A 73 -14.78 4.28 -34.43
C VAL A 73 -14.70 3.31 -35.61
N ILE A 74 -15.84 2.80 -36.09
CA ILE A 74 -15.90 2.05 -37.34
C ILE A 74 -15.94 3.05 -38.49
N ARG A 75 -14.88 3.14 -39.29
CA ARG A 75 -14.85 3.85 -40.56
C ARG A 75 -15.01 2.83 -41.70
N THR A 76 -16.22 2.72 -42.24
CA THR A 76 -16.40 2.09 -43.56
C THR A 76 -16.27 3.15 -44.66
N SER A 77 -16.08 2.71 -45.91
CA SER A 77 -15.94 3.59 -47.09
C SER A 77 -17.09 4.59 -47.27
N ASP A 78 -18.26 4.33 -46.68
CA ASP A 78 -19.45 5.19 -46.79
C ASP A 78 -19.92 5.83 -45.47
N ARG A 79 -19.57 5.32 -44.28
CA ARG A 79 -20.03 5.88 -42.99
C ARG A 79 -19.05 5.65 -41.83
N ALA A 80 -19.02 6.60 -40.89
CA ALA A 80 -18.43 6.41 -39.57
C ALA A 80 -19.53 6.01 -38.56
N VAL A 81 -19.48 4.80 -38.00
CA VAL A 81 -20.42 4.33 -36.97
C VAL A 81 -19.66 4.13 -35.66
N LEU A 82 -20.13 4.75 -34.59
CA LEU A 82 -19.63 4.50 -33.24
C LEU A 82 -20.27 3.21 -32.72
N SER A 83 -19.46 2.20 -32.38
CA SER A 83 -19.95 1.00 -31.71
C SER A 83 -19.24 0.82 -30.37
N SER A 84 -20.00 0.51 -29.33
CA SER A 84 -19.47 0.24 -28.01
C SER A 84 -18.95 -1.20 -27.94
N ILE A 85 -17.68 -1.40 -27.59
CA ILE A 85 -17.11 -2.74 -27.36
C ILE A 85 -17.45 -3.26 -25.94
N SER A 86 -17.89 -2.38 -25.03
CA SER A 86 -18.17 -2.74 -23.64
C SER A 86 -19.32 -3.74 -23.51
N THR A 87 -19.10 -4.74 -22.64
CA THR A 87 -20.10 -5.73 -22.25
C THR A 87 -20.31 -5.66 -20.73
N GLY A 88 -20.93 -4.58 -20.24
CA GLY A 88 -21.45 -4.45 -18.86
C GLY A 88 -20.45 -4.46 -17.70
N ASN A 89 -19.25 -5.01 -17.88
CA ASN A 89 -18.15 -5.05 -16.93
C ASN A 89 -17.04 -4.11 -17.42
N ASP A 90 -17.27 -2.81 -17.27
CA ASP A 90 -16.26 -1.81 -17.58
C ASP A 90 -15.11 -1.86 -16.56
N PRO A 91 -13.85 -1.89 -17.01
CA PRO A 91 -12.68 -1.94 -16.13
C PRO A 91 -12.41 -0.59 -15.42
N GLU A 92 -13.25 0.42 -15.66
CA GLU A 92 -13.13 1.79 -15.12
C GLU A 92 -13.14 1.82 -13.60
N SER A 93 -14.17 1.25 -12.99
CA SER A 93 -14.34 1.27 -11.54
C SER A 93 -13.18 0.58 -10.81
N ALA A 94 -12.66 -0.51 -11.38
CA ALA A 94 -11.51 -1.22 -10.83
C ALA A 94 -10.21 -0.39 -10.94
N ALA A 95 -9.99 0.28 -12.08
CA ALA A 95 -8.83 1.14 -12.27
C ALA A 95 -8.86 2.34 -11.30
N GLU A 96 -10.03 2.97 -11.16
CA GLU A 96 -10.23 4.10 -10.24
C GLU A 96 -10.01 3.70 -8.79
N PHE A 97 -10.58 2.57 -8.36
CA PHE A 97 -10.39 2.06 -7.01
C PHE A 97 -8.92 1.72 -6.71
N PHE A 98 -8.19 1.14 -7.68
CA PHE A 98 -6.77 0.84 -7.55
C PHE A 98 -5.92 2.12 -7.39
N VAL A 99 -6.14 3.13 -8.25
CA VAL A 99 -5.42 4.41 -8.18
C VAL A 99 -5.78 5.22 -6.94
N PHE A 100 -7.05 5.19 -6.51
CA PHE A 100 -7.48 5.80 -5.25
C PHE A 100 -6.78 5.16 -4.05
N THR A 101 -6.77 3.83 -3.97
CA THR A 101 -6.07 3.09 -2.92
C THR A 101 -4.58 3.42 -2.91
N GLY A 102 -3.95 3.44 -4.10
CA GLY A 102 -2.55 3.80 -4.25
C GLY A 102 -2.24 5.22 -3.76
N SER A 103 -2.94 6.22 -4.27
CA SER A 103 -2.69 7.63 -3.97
C SER A 103 -2.94 7.98 -2.51
N THR A 104 -4.01 7.47 -1.92
CA THR A 104 -4.30 7.66 -0.49
C THR A 104 -3.27 6.96 0.39
N SER A 105 -2.85 5.74 0.03
CA SER A 105 -1.81 5.02 0.77
C SER A 105 -0.47 5.76 0.78
N LEU A 106 -0.12 6.43 -0.31
CA LEU A 106 1.10 7.22 -0.44
C LEU A 106 1.06 8.40 0.54
N ILE A 107 -0.04 9.15 0.57
CA ILE A 107 -0.22 10.28 1.48
C ILE A 107 -0.17 9.82 2.94
N LEU A 108 -0.83 8.69 3.25
CA LEU A 108 -0.80 8.11 4.60
C LEU A 108 0.60 7.69 5.02
N SER A 109 1.36 7.02 4.15
CA SER A 109 2.74 6.63 4.47
C SER A 109 3.65 7.84 4.68
N LEU A 110 3.50 8.90 3.89
CA LEU A 110 4.22 10.16 4.12
C LEU A 110 3.80 10.82 5.44
N ALA A 111 2.50 10.86 5.75
CA ALA A 111 2.00 11.40 7.01
C ALA A 111 2.56 10.64 8.21
N PHE A 112 2.61 9.31 8.17
CA PHE A 112 3.22 8.50 9.22
C PHE A 112 4.70 8.80 9.38
N ILE A 113 5.47 8.88 8.29
CA ILE A 113 6.89 9.25 8.35
C ILE A 113 7.07 10.61 9.03
N LEU A 114 6.26 11.61 8.69
CA LEU A 114 6.31 12.93 9.33
C LEU A 114 5.95 12.85 10.82
N LEU A 115 4.91 12.11 11.20
CA LEU A 115 4.53 11.92 12.61
C LEU A 115 5.66 11.24 13.40
N TYR A 116 6.33 10.25 12.80
CA TYR A 116 7.47 9.57 13.43
C TYR A 116 8.66 10.50 13.68
N VAL A 117 8.97 11.39 12.74
CA VAL A 117 10.08 12.34 12.88
C VAL A 117 9.75 13.45 13.89
N PHE A 118 8.54 13.98 13.87
CA PHE A 118 8.18 15.15 14.70
C PHE A 118 7.64 14.83 16.09
N MET A 119 7.05 13.65 16.30
CA MET A 119 6.35 13.30 17.54
C MET A 119 6.83 11.96 18.16
N HIS A 120 8.11 11.63 17.98
CA HIS A 120 8.72 10.39 18.49
C HIS A 120 8.45 10.15 19.99
N GLU A 121 8.69 11.17 20.83
CA GLU A 121 8.48 11.09 22.28
C GLU A 121 7.02 10.81 22.67
N GLN A 122 6.05 11.34 21.92
CA GLN A 122 4.64 11.07 22.21
C GLN A 122 4.20 9.68 21.74
N TYR A 123 4.83 9.20 20.67
CA TYR A 123 4.54 7.90 20.08
C TYR A 123 4.98 6.74 20.98
N ILE A 124 6.10 6.89 21.70
CA ILE A 124 6.60 5.91 22.67
C ILE A 124 5.79 5.96 23.97
N ASN A 125 5.44 7.16 24.44
CA ASN A 125 4.85 7.34 25.77
C ASN A 125 3.33 7.10 25.83
N LYS A 126 2.62 7.12 24.68
CA LYS A 126 1.18 6.87 24.63
C LYS A 126 0.85 5.65 23.78
N ASP A 127 0.27 4.62 24.40
CA ASP A 127 -0.16 3.39 23.73
C ASP A 127 -1.25 3.60 22.66
N LEU A 128 -1.90 4.78 22.61
CA LEU A 128 -2.95 5.11 21.63
C LEU A 128 -2.41 5.22 20.19
N TYR A 129 -1.25 5.85 19.99
CA TYR A 129 -0.75 6.08 18.62
C TYR A 129 -0.34 4.79 17.91
N PRO A 130 0.32 3.81 18.57
CA PRO A 130 0.55 2.50 17.97
C PRO A 130 -0.72 1.75 17.58
N VAL A 131 -1.80 1.87 18.37
CA VAL A 131 -3.10 1.25 18.06
C VAL A 131 -3.74 1.91 16.84
N ILE A 132 -3.69 3.24 16.74
CA ILE A 132 -4.20 3.96 15.57
C ILE A 132 -3.42 3.57 14.30
N ASP A 133 -2.09 3.52 14.35
CA ASP A 133 -1.30 3.08 13.18
C ASP A 133 -1.62 1.63 12.80
N PHE A 134 -1.79 0.74 13.79
CA PHE A 134 -2.21 -0.64 13.53
C PHE A 134 -3.52 -0.70 12.76
N THR A 135 -4.56 0.00 13.24
CA THR A 135 -5.88 -0.01 12.62
C THR A 135 -5.85 0.56 11.21
N ILE A 136 -5.20 1.71 10.99
CA ILE A 136 -5.09 2.32 9.66
C ILE A 136 -4.33 1.39 8.71
N THR A 137 -3.22 0.81 9.18
CA THR A 137 -2.40 -0.12 8.38
C THR A 137 -3.21 -1.36 8.00
N MET A 138 -3.99 -1.92 8.92
CA MET A 138 -4.84 -3.08 8.64
C MET A 138 -5.92 -2.78 7.58
N ILE A 139 -6.59 -1.62 7.68
CA ILE A 139 -7.61 -1.23 6.68
C ILE A 139 -6.97 -1.09 5.30
N TRP A 140 -5.79 -0.46 5.21
CA TRP A 140 -5.11 -0.25 3.93
C TRP A 140 -4.52 -1.54 3.36
N THR A 141 -4.11 -2.50 4.19
CA THR A 141 -3.78 -3.85 3.75
C THR A 141 -4.97 -4.50 3.03
N ILE A 142 -6.19 -4.38 3.57
CA ILE A 142 -7.42 -4.90 2.94
C ILE A 142 -7.72 -4.17 1.62
N PHE A 143 -7.53 -2.86 1.57
CA PHE A 143 -7.76 -2.10 0.35
C PHE A 143 -6.76 -2.48 -0.74
N TRP A 144 -5.48 -2.72 -0.40
CA TRP A 144 -4.47 -3.15 -1.37
C TRP A 144 -4.75 -4.53 -1.96
N ILE A 145 -5.19 -5.51 -1.16
CA ILE A 145 -5.55 -6.84 -1.69
C ILE A 145 -6.82 -6.76 -2.55
N ALA A 146 -7.85 -6.03 -2.10
CA ALA A 146 -9.09 -5.87 -2.84
C ALA A 146 -8.85 -5.11 -4.16
N GLY A 147 -8.12 -4.01 -4.11
CA GLY A 147 -7.78 -3.17 -5.25
C GLY A 147 -6.93 -3.91 -6.28
N SER A 148 -5.90 -4.62 -5.83
CA SER A 148 -5.04 -5.41 -6.74
C SER A 148 -5.81 -6.55 -7.41
N SER A 149 -6.73 -7.19 -6.70
CA SER A 149 -7.55 -8.28 -7.25
C SER A 149 -8.60 -7.79 -8.24
N ALA A 150 -9.31 -6.70 -7.90
CA ALA A 150 -10.25 -6.04 -8.82
C ALA A 150 -9.52 -5.57 -10.08
N TRP A 151 -8.33 -4.97 -9.91
CA TRP A 151 -7.53 -4.54 -11.04
C TRP A 151 -7.04 -5.71 -11.90
N ALA A 152 -6.55 -6.81 -11.31
CA ALA A 152 -6.16 -8.01 -12.05
C ALA A 152 -7.30 -8.59 -12.91
N GLN A 153 -8.52 -8.60 -12.37
CA GLN A 153 -9.71 -9.02 -13.11
C GLN A 153 -10.04 -8.04 -14.26
N ALA A 154 -9.92 -6.73 -14.02
CA ALA A 154 -10.11 -5.70 -15.03
C ALA A 154 -9.08 -5.82 -16.18
N VAL A 155 -7.80 -6.07 -15.87
CA VAL A 155 -6.76 -6.32 -16.89
C VAL A 155 -7.11 -7.54 -17.73
N THR A 156 -7.58 -8.61 -17.11
CA THR A 156 -8.03 -9.82 -17.82
C THR A 156 -9.22 -9.51 -18.72
N SER A 157 -10.17 -8.70 -18.24
CA SER A 157 -11.34 -8.27 -18.98
C SER A 157 -10.99 -7.40 -20.19
N ILE A 158 -10.00 -6.51 -20.06
CA ILE A 158 -9.45 -5.73 -21.18
C ILE A 158 -8.86 -6.69 -22.22
N ARG A 159 -8.04 -7.67 -21.79
CA ARG A 159 -7.41 -8.64 -22.69
C ARG A 159 -8.42 -9.50 -23.43
N THR A 160 -9.47 -9.97 -22.75
CA THR A 160 -10.50 -10.78 -23.41
C THR A 160 -11.34 -9.94 -24.36
N GLN A 161 -11.80 -8.76 -23.96
CA GLN A 161 -12.60 -7.89 -24.82
C GLN A 161 -11.82 -7.38 -26.05
N THR A 162 -10.51 -7.18 -25.91
CA THR A 162 -9.63 -6.73 -27.00
C THR A 162 -9.00 -7.88 -27.80
N ALA A 163 -9.36 -9.13 -27.51
CA ALA A 163 -8.88 -10.28 -28.29
C ALA A 163 -9.45 -10.25 -29.71
N TRP A 164 -8.61 -10.64 -30.68
CA TRP A 164 -8.98 -10.66 -32.11
C TRP A 164 -10.33 -11.35 -32.37
N GLU A 165 -10.57 -12.53 -31.80
CA GLU A 165 -11.83 -13.25 -32.06
C GLU A 165 -13.07 -12.55 -31.51
N ASN A 166 -12.96 -11.93 -30.34
CA ASN A 166 -14.06 -11.17 -29.76
C ASN A 166 -14.34 -9.90 -30.56
N ILE A 167 -13.29 -9.22 -31.02
CA ILE A 167 -13.41 -8.04 -31.88
C ILE A 167 -14.01 -8.44 -33.26
N ARG A 168 -13.53 -9.53 -33.85
CA ARG A 168 -13.99 -10.05 -35.15
C ARG A 168 -15.47 -10.41 -35.10
N GLN A 169 -15.89 -11.17 -34.08
CA GLN A 169 -17.27 -11.60 -33.92
C GLN A 169 -18.21 -10.40 -33.68
N ARG A 170 -17.76 -9.38 -32.94
CA ARG A 170 -18.58 -8.21 -32.59
C ARG A 170 -18.68 -7.17 -33.70
N SER A 171 -17.59 -6.96 -34.44
CA SER A 171 -17.58 -5.98 -35.53
C SER A 171 -18.38 -6.46 -36.75
N GLY A 172 -18.45 -7.77 -37.00
CA GLY A 172 -19.17 -8.33 -38.16
C GLY A 172 -18.48 -8.09 -39.51
N LEU A 173 -17.56 -7.12 -39.59
CA LEU A 173 -16.88 -6.66 -40.79
C LEU A 173 -15.94 -7.72 -41.39
N CYS A 174 -15.28 -8.50 -40.52
CA CYS A 174 -14.22 -9.43 -40.88
C CYS A 174 -14.68 -10.89 -41.01
N LEU A 175 -15.98 -11.13 -41.22
CA LEU A 175 -16.52 -12.45 -41.55
C LEU A 175 -16.47 -12.73 -43.05
N THR A 176 -16.64 -11.72 -43.89
CA THR A 176 -16.76 -11.86 -45.35
C THR A 176 -15.60 -11.23 -46.12
N THR A 177 -14.87 -10.27 -45.53
CA THR A 177 -13.69 -9.64 -46.13
C THR A 177 -12.40 -9.97 -45.35
N PRO A 178 -11.25 -10.12 -46.04
CA PRO A 178 -9.98 -10.34 -45.36
C PRO A 178 -9.60 -9.10 -44.55
N CYS A 179 -9.20 -9.33 -43.31
CA CYS A 179 -8.82 -8.29 -42.36
C CYS A 179 -7.45 -8.57 -41.75
N SER A 180 -6.71 -7.51 -41.45
CA SER A 180 -5.48 -7.60 -40.65
C SER A 180 -5.64 -6.87 -39.33
N TYR A 181 -5.10 -7.48 -38.28
CA TYR A 181 -5.17 -7.01 -36.91
C TYR A 181 -3.81 -6.47 -36.48
N SER A 182 -3.79 -5.23 -36.01
CA SER A 182 -2.58 -4.60 -35.50
C SER A 182 -2.81 -4.08 -34.08
N VAL A 183 -1.93 -4.49 -33.17
CA VAL A 183 -1.94 -4.04 -31.78
C VAL A 183 -0.72 -3.15 -31.58
N SER A 184 -0.95 -1.91 -31.21
CA SER A 184 0.11 -1.01 -30.74
C SER A 184 -0.24 -0.59 -29.32
N GLY A 185 0.31 -1.27 -28.33
CA GLY A 185 -0.03 -1.01 -26.94
C GLY A 185 0.91 -1.63 -25.93
N ASN A 186 1.07 -0.95 -24.80
CA ASN A 186 1.91 -1.39 -23.71
C ASN A 186 1.09 -2.16 -22.66
N TYR A 187 0.60 -3.35 -23.04
CA TYR A 187 -0.08 -4.26 -22.10
C TYR A 187 0.83 -4.70 -20.96
N ALA A 188 2.14 -4.67 -21.17
CA ALA A 188 3.13 -5.01 -20.15
C ALA A 188 3.02 -4.08 -18.95
N ASN A 189 2.88 -2.76 -19.15
CA ASN A 189 2.73 -1.80 -18.05
C ASN A 189 1.51 -2.10 -17.16
N ILE A 190 0.38 -2.46 -17.77
CA ILE A 190 -0.86 -2.77 -17.03
C ILE A 190 -0.67 -4.05 -16.20
N ILE A 191 -0.03 -5.08 -16.74
CA ILE A 191 0.29 -6.31 -15.99
C ILE A 191 1.28 -6.04 -14.86
N VAL A 192 2.33 -5.27 -15.14
CA VAL A 192 3.35 -4.88 -14.16
C VAL A 192 2.73 -4.08 -13.00
N SER A 193 1.72 -3.25 -13.27
CA SER A 193 1.01 -2.51 -12.23
C SER A 193 0.29 -3.41 -11.23
N VAL A 194 -0.28 -4.53 -11.69
CA VAL A 194 -0.90 -5.55 -10.82
C VAL A 194 0.15 -6.19 -9.90
N ILE A 195 1.32 -6.52 -10.45
CA ILE A 195 2.44 -7.09 -9.67
C ILE A 195 2.87 -6.12 -8.57
N PHE A 196 3.08 -4.84 -8.91
CA PHE A 196 3.43 -3.82 -7.92
C PHE A 196 2.33 -3.62 -6.87
N GLY A 197 1.05 -3.77 -7.25
CA GLY A 197 -0.06 -3.75 -6.30
C GLY A 197 0.03 -4.86 -5.25
N TYR A 198 0.27 -6.10 -5.69
CA TYR A 198 0.45 -7.24 -4.76
C TYR A 198 1.73 -7.14 -3.93
N LEU A 199 2.83 -6.63 -4.50
CA LEU A 199 4.03 -6.35 -3.73
C LEU A 199 3.76 -5.31 -2.63
N ASN A 200 2.99 -4.26 -2.95
CA ASN A 200 2.63 -3.28 -1.94
C ASN A 200 1.72 -3.88 -0.87
N PHE A 201 0.74 -4.72 -1.25
CA PHE A 201 -0.05 -5.50 -0.28
C PHE A 201 0.84 -6.27 0.70
N ILE A 202 1.87 -6.99 0.22
CA ILE A 202 2.78 -7.74 1.08
C ILE A 202 3.52 -6.82 2.07
N LEU A 203 3.92 -5.62 1.63
CA LEU A 203 4.53 -4.63 2.52
C LEU A 203 3.57 -4.08 3.56
N TRP A 204 2.31 -3.84 3.20
CA TRP A 204 1.29 -3.39 4.14
C TRP A 204 0.94 -4.50 5.15
N ALA A 205 0.80 -5.75 4.69
CA ALA A 205 0.60 -6.91 5.56
C ALA A 205 1.80 -7.17 6.49
N GLY A 206 3.03 -7.05 5.97
CA GLY A 206 4.25 -7.13 6.76
C GLY A 206 4.32 -6.03 7.82
N SER A 207 3.95 -4.80 7.45
CA SER A 207 3.82 -3.70 8.41
C SER A 207 2.79 -4.02 9.49
N THR A 208 1.60 -4.54 9.14
CA THR A 208 0.60 -4.99 10.12
C THR A 208 1.16 -6.03 11.09
N TRP A 209 1.94 -7.00 10.60
CA TRP A 209 2.58 -8.02 11.43
C TRP A 209 3.58 -7.42 12.43
N PHE A 210 4.48 -6.53 11.98
CA PHE A 210 5.44 -5.87 12.87
C PHE A 210 4.74 -5.04 13.94
N VAL A 211 3.73 -4.27 13.56
CA VAL A 211 2.95 -3.47 14.51
C VAL A 211 2.19 -4.36 15.50
N PHE A 212 1.60 -5.46 15.03
CA PHE A 212 0.90 -6.43 15.87
C PHE A 212 1.80 -6.99 16.98
N LYS A 213 3.05 -7.33 16.67
CA LYS A 213 4.04 -7.82 17.64
C LYS A 213 4.49 -6.76 18.65
N GLU A 214 4.44 -5.48 18.28
CA GLU A 214 4.76 -4.36 19.17
C GLU A 214 3.60 -3.98 20.10
N THR A 215 2.34 -4.20 19.67
CA THR A 215 1.16 -4.02 20.53
C THR A 215 1.22 -4.95 21.75
N ARG A 216 0.98 -4.36 22.93
CA ARG A 216 1.09 -4.98 24.27
C ARG A 216 0.32 -6.30 24.47
N PHE A 217 -0.62 -6.65 23.58
CA PHE A 217 -1.34 -7.93 23.60
C PHE A 217 -0.42 -9.16 23.61
N PHE A 218 0.79 -9.08 23.08
CA PHE A 218 1.81 -10.14 23.16
C PHE A 218 2.84 -9.94 24.28
N LYS A 219 3.24 -8.70 24.58
CA LYS A 219 4.19 -8.40 25.68
C LYS A 219 3.59 -8.72 27.06
N GLY A 220 2.27 -8.59 27.24
CA GLY A 220 1.58 -9.01 28.46
C GLY A 220 1.53 -10.54 28.69
N ARG A 221 1.91 -11.35 27.68
CA ARG A 221 1.99 -12.82 27.81
C ARG A 221 3.41 -13.36 27.99
N THR A 222 4.45 -12.54 27.83
CA THR A 222 5.85 -13.02 27.79
C THR A 222 6.78 -12.45 28.86
N LEU A 223 6.31 -11.63 29.80
CA LEU A 223 7.11 -11.21 30.95
C LEU A 223 6.33 -11.44 32.26
N PRO A 224 6.75 -12.37 33.14
CA PRO A 224 6.44 -12.23 34.56
C PRO A 224 6.98 -10.87 35.02
N GLN A 225 6.15 -10.08 35.69
CA GLN A 225 6.60 -8.88 36.39
C GLN A 225 7.80 -9.24 37.28
N GLN A 226 9.00 -8.80 36.93
CA GLN A 226 10.06 -8.69 37.93
C GLN A 226 9.68 -7.53 38.86
N PRO A 227 9.61 -7.75 40.19
CA PRO A 227 9.36 -6.67 41.14
C PRO A 227 10.47 -5.62 41.03
N GLN A 228 10.11 -4.35 40.88
CA GLN A 228 11.05 -3.24 40.98
C GLN A 228 11.62 -3.17 42.41
N PRO A 229 12.95 -3.07 42.63
CA PRO A 229 13.49 -2.70 43.92
C PRO A 229 13.17 -1.22 44.21
N GLN A 230 12.46 -0.94 45.29
CA GLN A 230 12.26 0.42 45.79
C GLN A 230 13.61 1.02 46.27
N PRO A 231 13.93 2.27 45.92
CA PRO A 231 15.09 2.96 46.49
C PRO A 231 14.77 3.40 47.92
N ASN A 232 15.35 2.71 48.90
CA ASN A 232 15.24 3.10 50.31
C ASN A 232 15.98 4.43 50.52
N THR A 233 15.22 5.48 50.81
CA THR A 233 15.75 6.79 51.14
C THR A 233 16.28 6.75 52.58
N TYR A 234 17.58 6.96 52.74
CA TYR A 234 18.26 7.09 54.02
C TYR A 234 17.89 8.44 54.64
N SER A 235 17.13 8.46 55.72
CA SER A 235 16.96 9.63 56.58
C SER A 235 17.72 9.40 57.88
N ASP A 236 18.79 10.17 58.01
CA ASP A 236 19.60 10.35 59.21
C ASP A 236 18.78 11.04 60.34
N ILE A 237 19.27 10.94 61.58
CA ILE A 237 18.88 11.60 62.85
C ILE A 237 18.50 10.62 63.97
N GLY A 238 19.46 10.42 64.88
CA GLY A 238 19.20 10.17 66.30
C GLY A 238 19.76 8.87 66.88
N SER A 239 21.03 8.89 67.33
CA SER A 239 21.49 7.95 68.36
C SER A 239 20.78 8.26 69.68
N PRO A 240 20.40 7.25 70.51
CA PRO A 240 21.31 6.92 71.61
C PRO A 240 21.35 5.43 72.05
N THR A 241 22.56 5.04 72.47
CA THR A 241 22.90 4.06 73.52
C THR A 241 22.57 2.57 73.34
N MET A 242 23.63 1.76 73.24
CA MET A 242 23.62 0.30 73.43
C MET A 242 23.40 -0.08 74.90
N PRO A 243 22.57 -1.10 75.20
CA PRO A 243 22.70 -1.91 76.40
C PRO A 243 23.58 -3.14 76.13
N GLN A 244 24.58 -3.34 76.99
CA GLN A 244 25.45 -4.52 77.06
C GLN A 244 24.65 -5.82 77.40
N PRO A 245 25.14 -7.02 77.02
CA PRO A 245 24.41 -8.27 77.17
C PRO A 245 24.53 -8.85 78.58
N SER A 246 23.39 -9.14 79.22
CA SER A 246 23.32 -9.92 80.45
C SER A 246 23.25 -11.42 80.12
N TYR A 247 24.32 -12.15 80.41
CA TYR A 247 24.34 -13.61 80.45
C TYR A 247 23.40 -14.12 81.56
N ILE A 248 22.42 -14.94 81.21
CA ILE A 248 21.69 -15.77 82.19
C ILE A 248 22.03 -17.24 81.95
N ARG A 249 22.64 -17.79 82.99
CA ARG A 249 23.10 -19.16 83.21
C ARG A 249 21.89 -20.09 83.37
N SER A 250 21.80 -21.13 82.54
CA SER A 250 20.86 -22.24 82.81
C SER A 250 21.45 -23.13 83.91
N PRO A 251 20.72 -23.44 85.00
CA PRO A 251 21.15 -24.41 85.99
C PRO A 251 20.89 -25.83 85.47
N GLY A 252 21.87 -26.72 85.67
CA GLY A 252 21.68 -28.14 85.44
C GLY A 252 20.88 -28.81 86.55
N GLN A 253 20.10 -29.82 86.17
CA GLN A 253 20.15 -31.19 86.69
C GLN A 253 19.44 -32.13 85.70
#